data_AF-A0A928US01-F1
#
_entry.id   AF-A0A928US01-F1
#
_cell.length_a   1.000
_cell.length_b   1.000
_cell.length_c   1.000
_cell.angle_alpha   90.00
_cell.angle_beta   90.00
_cell.angle_gamma   90.00
#
_symmetry.space_group_name_H-M   'P 1'
#
loop_
_entity.id
_entity.type
_entity.pdbx_description
1 polymer ?
#
loop_
_entity_poly.entity_id
_entity_poly.type
_entity_poly.pdbx_seq_one_letter_code
_entity_poly.pdbx_strand_id
1 'polypeptide(L)'
;MPQLDPNTFGSQLFWLALTFIALYVAMSFIALPRIGRTLQSRRTTIEGDIESAQKLQKQSEAALKAHEEALAQARVAALTLAEEVRKSMREKSDAQKAEVEAKLARAAQDAEMRLQTARGEALSHVQEAAIEIVPDVLGALGVKVPEASAILAAVQSANNQAGKG
;
A
#
# COMPACT_ATOMS: atom_id res chain seq x y z
N MET A 1 90.35 63.24 27.62
CA MET A 1 88.88 63.12 27.63
C MET A 1 88.52 61.98 28.58
N PRO A 2 88.04 62.28 29.80
CA PRO A 2 87.84 61.31 30.89
C PRO A 2 86.65 60.34 30.68
N GLN A 3 86.26 60.09 29.43
CA GLN A 3 85.05 59.31 29.08
C GLN A 3 85.35 57.83 28.82
N LEU A 4 86.62 57.43 28.90
CA LEU A 4 87.08 56.04 28.78
C LEU A 4 87.91 55.65 30.00
N ASP A 5 87.38 55.88 31.21
CA ASP A 5 87.99 55.41 32.46
C ASP A 5 87.66 53.92 32.68
N PRO A 6 88.64 52.98 32.59
CA PRO A 6 88.37 51.55 32.63
C PRO A 6 87.79 51.03 33.95
N ASN A 7 87.90 51.82 35.01
CA ASN A 7 87.43 51.49 36.35
C ASN A 7 85.90 51.46 36.47
N THR A 8 85.13 52.09 35.56
CA THR A 8 83.66 52.09 35.59
C THR A 8 83.01 50.96 34.76
N PHE A 9 83.75 50.38 33.80
CA PHE A 9 83.23 49.32 32.93
C PHE A 9 82.79 48.08 33.70
N GLY A 10 83.49 47.71 34.78
CA GLY A 10 83.13 46.54 35.61
C GLY A 10 81.75 46.69 36.26
N SER A 11 81.42 47.88 36.78
CA SER A 11 80.12 48.17 37.38
C SER A 11 79.00 48.18 36.33
N GLN A 12 79.26 48.76 35.15
CA GLN A 12 78.30 48.78 34.05
C GLN A 12 78.02 47.37 33.50
N LEU A 13 79.04 46.52 33.36
CA LEU A 13 78.90 45.11 32.99
C LEU A 13 78.13 44.31 34.04
N PHE A 14 78.35 44.56 35.32
CA PHE A 14 77.61 43.92 36.41
C PHE A 14 76.11 44.27 36.36
N TRP A 15 75.76 45.56 36.24
CA TRP A 15 74.37 45.99 36.11
C TRP A 15 73.71 45.52 34.81
N LEU A 16 74.45 45.51 33.70
CA LEU A 16 73.98 44.93 32.44
C LEU A 16 73.65 43.45 32.62
N ALA A 17 74.55 42.66 33.21
CA ALA A 17 74.30 41.24 33.46
C ALA A 17 73.10 41.04 34.40
N LEU A 18 72.99 41.83 35.47
CA LEU A 18 71.90 41.73 36.44
C LEU A 18 70.53 42.02 35.80
N THR A 19 70.44 43.11 35.04
CA THR A 19 69.20 43.50 34.33
C THR A 19 68.85 42.51 33.22
N PHE A 20 69.85 41.98 32.51
CA PHE A 20 69.64 40.97 31.48
C PHE A 20 69.14 39.64 32.08
N ILE A 21 69.69 39.19 33.21
CA ILE A 21 69.22 38.01 33.94
C ILE A 21 67.78 38.25 34.44
N ALA A 22 67.49 39.41 35.03
CA ALA A 22 66.15 39.75 35.48
C ALA A 22 65.13 39.73 34.32
N LEU A 23 65.50 40.30 33.17
CA LEU A 23 64.67 40.27 31.96
C LEU A 23 64.48 38.85 31.43
N TYR A 24 65.54 38.03 31.40
CA TYR A 24 65.48 36.63 30.97
C TYR A 24 64.52 35.82 31.84
N VAL A 25 64.60 35.97 33.17
CA VAL A 25 63.69 35.33 34.12
C VAL A 25 62.26 35.81 33.89
N ALA A 26 62.03 37.12 33.72
CA ALA A 26 60.70 37.65 33.43
C ALA A 26 60.11 37.09 32.12
N MET A 27 60.90 37.03 31.05
CA MET A 27 60.51 36.41 29.78
C MET A 27 60.20 34.92 29.94
N SER A 28 61.06 34.18 30.64
CA SER A 28 60.93 32.75 30.86
C SER A 28 59.67 32.40 31.67
N PHE A 29 59.40 33.15 32.74
CA PHE A 29 58.29 32.87 33.65
C PHE A 29 56.96 33.53 33.27
N ILE A 30 56.94 34.52 32.37
CA ILE A 30 55.71 35.26 32.05
C ILE A 30 55.34 35.12 30.56
N ALA A 31 56.29 35.33 29.65
CA ALA A 31 55.99 35.34 28.21
C ALA A 31 55.80 33.92 27.66
N LEU A 32 56.74 33.00 27.92
CA LEU A 32 56.65 31.60 27.49
C LEU A 32 55.38 30.89 27.99
N PRO A 33 55.01 30.95 29.29
CA PRO A 33 53.79 30.28 29.74
C PRO A 33 52.51 30.91 29.19
N ARG A 34 52.48 32.22 28.91
CA ARG A 34 51.32 32.85 28.25
C ARG A 34 51.14 32.36 26.82
N ILE A 35 52.22 32.26 26.05
CA ILE A 35 52.18 31.75 24.67
C ILE A 35 51.79 30.26 24.69
N GLY A 36 52.38 29.48 25.59
CA GLY A 36 52.05 28.06 25.77
C GLY A 36 50.57 27.83 26.10
N ARG A 37 49.98 28.64 27.00
CA ARG A 37 48.54 28.57 27.33
C ARG A 37 47.65 28.84 26.11
N THR A 38 47.97 29.87 25.31
CA THR A 38 47.19 30.20 24.12
C THR A 38 47.28 29.11 23.06
N LEU A 39 48.48 28.56 22.82
CA LEU A 39 48.68 27.45 21.87
C LEU A 39 47.93 26.21 22.32
N GLN A 40 48.01 25.85 23.61
CA GLN A 40 47.29 24.72 24.16
C GLN A 40 45.77 24.91 24.05
N SER A 41 45.25 26.09 24.39
CA SER A 41 43.83 26.40 24.26
C SER A 41 43.35 26.23 22.81
N ARG A 42 44.09 26.77 21.84
CA ARG A 42 43.75 26.61 20.42
C ARG A 42 43.77 25.15 19.99
N ARG A 43 44.80 24.41 20.40
CA ARG A 43 44.90 22.98 20.09
C ARG A 43 43.71 22.21 20.64
N THR A 44 43.34 22.44 21.90
CA THR A 44 42.18 21.81 22.53
C THR A 44 40.88 22.17 21.82
N THR A 45 40.68 23.43 21.42
CA THR A 45 39.48 23.83 20.65
C THR A 45 39.43 23.13 19.30
N ILE A 46 40.52 23.15 18.53
CA ILE A 46 40.59 22.50 17.22
C ILE A 46 40.32 20.99 17.34
N GLU A 47 40.91 20.34 18.33
CA GLU A 47 40.72 18.90 18.55
C GLU A 47 39.27 18.58 18.94
N GLY A 48 38.65 19.40 19.80
CA GLY A 48 37.23 19.29 20.14
C GLY A 48 36.30 19.55 18.95
N ASP A 49 36.63 20.50 18.08
CA ASP A 49 35.87 20.80 16.87
C ASP A 49 35.97 19.63 15.86
N ILE A 50 37.16 19.02 15.71
CA ILE A 50 37.36 17.84 14.86
C ILE A 50 36.57 16.65 15.40
N GLU A 51 36.64 16.38 16.70
CA GLU A 51 35.87 15.30 17.33
C GLU A 51 34.37 15.50 17.15
N SER A 52 33.90 16.73 17.36
CA SER A 52 32.49 17.09 17.16
C SER A 52 32.07 16.90 15.71
N ALA A 53 32.87 17.37 14.75
CA ALA A 53 32.61 17.19 13.33
C ALA A 53 32.56 15.70 12.94
N GLN A 54 33.50 14.89 13.41
CA GLN A 54 33.50 13.44 13.16
C GLN A 54 32.28 12.75 13.79
N LYS A 55 31.86 13.18 14.98
CA LYS A 55 30.66 12.66 15.63
C LYS A 55 29.41 13.01 14.83
N LEU A 56 29.26 14.26 14.39
CA LEU A 56 28.14 14.69 13.56
C LEU A 56 28.13 13.96 12.22
N GLN A 57 29.30 13.78 11.59
CA GLN A 57 29.43 13.00 10.36
C GLN A 57 28.95 11.56 10.56
N LYS A 58 29.44 10.85 11.59
CA LYS A 58 29.01 9.48 11.89
C LYS A 58 27.51 9.38 12.17
N GLN A 59 26.94 10.36 12.89
CA GLN A 59 25.50 10.42 13.14
C GLN A 59 24.71 10.63 11.85
N SER A 60 25.18 11.50 10.96
CA SER A 60 24.56 11.73 9.65
C SER A 60 24.64 10.49 8.76
N GLU A 61 25.78 9.81 8.71
CA GLU A 61 25.96 8.57 7.95
C GLU A 61 25.04 7.46 8.49
N ALA A 62 24.94 7.32 9.82
CA ALA A 62 24.04 6.36 10.44
C ALA A 62 22.56 6.68 10.15
N ALA A 63 22.17 7.96 10.21
CA ALA A 63 20.82 8.39 9.89
C ALA A 63 20.48 8.17 8.40
N LEU A 64 21.42 8.46 7.50
CA LEU A 64 21.26 8.20 6.07
C LEU A 64 21.05 6.71 5.81
N LYS A 65 21.89 5.86 6.40
CA LYS A 65 21.78 4.40 6.26
C LYS A 65 20.45 3.87 6.78
N ALA A 66 20.03 4.30 7.97
CA ALA A 66 18.74 3.91 8.54
C ALA A 66 17.55 4.37 7.66
N HIS A 67 17.65 5.56 7.08
CA HIS A 67 16.64 6.09 6.16
C HIS A 67 16.57 5.29 4.85
N GLU A 68 17.72 4.94 4.27
CA GLU A 68 17.79 4.08 3.07
C GLU A 68 17.24 2.68 3.34
N GLU A 69 17.57 2.08 4.48
CA GLU A 69 17.03 0.78 4.92
C GLU A 69 15.51 0.85 5.11
N ALA A 70 15.00 1.90 5.77
CA ALA A 70 13.57 2.12 5.96
C ALA A 70 12.83 2.29 4.62
N LEU A 71 13.41 3.04 3.67
CA LEU A 71 12.86 3.18 2.32
C LEU A 71 12.83 1.86 1.56
N ALA A 72 13.90 1.06 1.65
CA ALA A 72 13.96 -0.25 1.02
C ALA A 72 12.89 -1.19 1.60
N GLN A 73 12.76 -1.25 2.93
CA GLN A 73 11.74 -2.04 3.60
C GLN A 73 10.32 -1.58 3.25
N ALA A 74 10.07 -0.27 3.22
CA ALA A 74 8.78 0.29 2.83
C ALA A 74 8.39 -0.09 1.39
N ARG A 75 9.35 -0.07 0.46
CA ARG A 75 9.11 -0.52 -0.93
C ARG A 75 8.75 -2.00 -1.00
N VAL A 76 9.46 -2.86 -0.27
CA VAL A 76 9.16 -4.30 -0.21
C VAL A 76 7.79 -4.54 0.44
N ALA A 77 7.48 -3.86 1.53
CA ALA A 77 6.18 -3.94 2.20
C ALA A 77 5.03 -3.48 1.28
N ALA A 78 5.22 -2.41 0.51
CA ALA A 78 4.22 -1.93 -0.44
C ALA A 78 3.96 -2.95 -1.57
N LEU A 79 5.01 -3.57 -2.13
CA LEU A 79 4.88 -4.58 -3.18
C LEU A 79 4.19 -5.85 -2.65
N THR A 80 4.58 -6.33 -1.48
CA THR A 80 3.97 -7.51 -0.85
C THR A 80 2.50 -7.26 -0.51
N LEU A 81 2.17 -6.10 0.07
CA LEU A 81 0.79 -5.71 0.32
C LEU A 81 -0.03 -5.60 -0.98
N ALA A 82 0.54 -5.03 -2.05
CA ALA A 82 -0.14 -4.93 -3.33
C ALA A 82 -0.47 -6.31 -3.91
N GLU A 83 0.45 -7.27 -3.82
CA GLU A 83 0.20 -8.66 -4.26
C GLU A 83 -0.84 -9.37 -3.40
N GLU A 84 -0.79 -9.21 -2.07
CA GLU A 84 -1.78 -9.78 -1.16
C GLU A 84 -3.19 -9.21 -1.41
N VAL A 85 -3.30 -7.89 -1.60
CA VAL A 85 -4.56 -7.25 -1.96
C VAL A 85 -5.06 -7.77 -3.32
N ARG A 86 -4.20 -7.88 -4.33
CA ARG A 86 -4.58 -8.44 -5.64
C ARG A 86 -5.09 -9.87 -5.51
N LYS A 87 -4.41 -10.70 -4.73
CA LYS A 87 -4.80 -12.10 -4.50
C LYS A 87 -6.16 -12.17 -3.81
N SER A 88 -6.34 -11.47 -2.69
CA SER A 88 -7.60 -11.47 -1.94
C SER A 88 -8.77 -10.89 -2.75
N MET A 89 -8.52 -9.89 -3.61
CA MET A 89 -9.54 -9.34 -4.50
C MET A 89 -9.96 -10.34 -5.59
N ARG A 90 -9.01 -11.10 -6.17
CA ARG A 90 -9.33 -12.17 -7.12
C ARG A 90 -10.16 -13.25 -6.46
N GLU A 91 -9.75 -13.73 -5.29
CA GLU A 91 -10.48 -14.74 -4.53
C GLU A 91 -11.92 -14.28 -4.20
N LYS A 92 -12.09 -13.03 -3.74
CA LYS A 92 -13.42 -12.44 -3.49
C LYS A 92 -14.25 -12.32 -4.76
N SER A 93 -13.66 -11.88 -5.86
CA SER A 93 -14.33 -11.79 -7.16
C SER A 93 -14.80 -13.16 -7.63
N ASP A 94 -13.94 -14.17 -7.56
CA ASP A 94 -14.28 -15.53 -8.01
C ASP A 94 -15.35 -16.16 -7.12
N ALA A 95 -15.29 -15.94 -5.80
CA ALA A 95 -16.35 -16.36 -4.88
C ALA A 95 -17.69 -15.68 -5.19
N GLN A 96 -17.70 -14.37 -5.44
CA GLN A 96 -18.92 -13.65 -5.82
C GLN A 96 -19.49 -14.13 -7.15
N LYS A 97 -18.63 -14.38 -8.16
CA LYS A 97 -19.05 -14.95 -9.44
C LYS A 97 -19.70 -16.31 -9.24
N ALA A 98 -19.06 -17.21 -8.50
CA ALA A 98 -19.60 -18.54 -8.22
C ALA A 98 -20.95 -18.47 -7.48
N GLU A 99 -21.10 -17.54 -6.52
CA GLU A 99 -22.37 -17.33 -5.82
C GLU A 99 -23.47 -16.82 -6.77
N VAL A 100 -23.15 -15.85 -7.63
CA VAL A 100 -24.09 -15.29 -8.61
C VAL A 100 -24.48 -16.34 -9.65
N GLU A 101 -23.53 -17.12 -10.16
CA GLU A 101 -23.79 -18.23 -11.09
C GLU A 101 -24.70 -19.28 -10.47
N ALA A 102 -24.47 -19.65 -9.21
CA ALA A 102 -25.34 -20.58 -8.48
C ALA A 102 -26.76 -20.03 -8.30
N LYS A 103 -26.91 -18.74 -7.98
CA LYS A 103 -28.23 -18.08 -7.89
C LYS A 103 -28.93 -18.03 -9.25
N LEU A 104 -28.20 -17.72 -10.32
CA LEU A 104 -28.74 -17.66 -11.66
C LEU A 104 -29.21 -19.04 -12.14
N ALA A 105 -28.44 -20.09 -11.88
CA ALA A 105 -28.81 -21.47 -12.19
C ALA A 105 -30.10 -21.89 -11.49
N ARG A 106 -30.26 -21.56 -10.20
CA ARG A 106 -31.50 -21.82 -9.44
C ARG A 106 -32.67 -21.03 -10.01
N ALA A 107 -32.50 -19.75 -10.27
CA ALA A 107 -33.55 -18.91 -10.85
C ALA A 107 -33.99 -19.40 -12.24
N ALA A 108 -33.06 -19.89 -13.06
CA ALA A 108 -33.35 -20.49 -14.36
C ALA A 108 -34.16 -21.79 -14.21
N GLN A 109 -33.79 -22.67 -13.27
CA GLN A 109 -34.54 -23.88 -12.97
C GLN A 109 -35.96 -23.58 -12.46
N ASP A 110 -36.10 -22.61 -11.55
CA ASP A 110 -37.40 -22.17 -11.03
C ASP A 110 -38.28 -21.58 -12.13
N ALA A 111 -37.70 -20.78 -13.03
CA ALA A 111 -38.40 -20.23 -14.18
C ALA A 111 -38.85 -21.33 -15.16
N GLU A 112 -37.99 -22.31 -15.43
CA GLU A 112 -38.34 -23.46 -16.28
C GLU A 112 -39.49 -24.26 -15.67
N MET A 113 -39.45 -24.56 -14.38
CA MET A 113 -40.55 -25.26 -13.69
C MET A 113 -41.87 -24.47 -13.79
N ARG A 114 -41.83 -23.15 -13.54
CA ARG A 114 -43.02 -22.29 -13.67
C ARG A 114 -43.56 -22.27 -15.10
N LEU A 115 -42.68 -22.24 -16.10
CA LEU A 115 -43.07 -22.28 -17.50
C LEU A 115 -43.74 -23.61 -17.86
N GLN A 116 -43.21 -24.73 -17.37
CA GLN A 116 -43.82 -26.05 -17.58
C GLN A 116 -45.20 -26.14 -16.91
N THR A 117 -45.34 -25.65 -15.68
CA THR A 117 -46.65 -25.61 -14.99
C THR A 117 -47.65 -24.73 -15.74
N ALA A 118 -47.28 -23.49 -16.09
CA ALA A 118 -48.14 -22.57 -16.82
C ALA A 118 -48.53 -23.13 -18.21
N ARG A 119 -47.62 -23.83 -18.88
CA ARG A 119 -47.90 -24.54 -20.14
C ARG A 119 -48.92 -25.66 -19.92
N GLY A 120 -48.75 -26.47 -18.87
CA GLY A 120 -49.69 -27.53 -18.50
C GLY A 120 -51.09 -26.99 -18.21
N GLU A 121 -51.18 -25.93 -17.41
CA GLU A 121 -52.44 -25.23 -17.09
C GLU A 121 -53.11 -24.66 -18.33
N ALA A 122 -52.37 -23.94 -19.19
CA ALA A 122 -52.91 -23.39 -20.43
C ALA A 122 -53.46 -24.48 -21.35
N LEU A 123 -52.76 -25.60 -21.49
CA LEU A 123 -53.22 -26.74 -22.29
C LEU A 123 -54.47 -27.41 -21.69
N SER A 124 -54.60 -27.44 -20.37
CA SER A 124 -55.80 -27.91 -19.68
C SER A 124 -56.98 -26.99 -19.95
N HIS A 125 -56.80 -25.67 -19.81
CA HIS A 125 -57.85 -24.69 -20.08
C HIS A 125 -58.32 -24.71 -21.55
N VAL A 126 -57.41 -24.93 -22.50
CA VAL A 126 -57.78 -25.11 -23.92
C VAL A 126 -58.61 -26.37 -24.13
N GLN A 127 -58.28 -27.48 -23.47
CA GLN A 127 -59.07 -28.72 -23.55
C GLN A 127 -60.46 -28.53 -22.96
N GLU A 128 -60.56 -27.88 -21.80
CA GLU A 128 -61.83 -27.59 -21.13
C GLU A 128 -62.73 -26.68 -21.97
N ALA A 129 -62.19 -25.56 -22.48
CA ALA A 129 -62.92 -24.65 -23.36
C ALA A 129 -63.37 -25.33 -24.67
N ALA A 130 -62.57 -26.25 -25.22
CA ALA A 130 -62.95 -27.01 -26.41
C ALA A 130 -64.10 -27.99 -26.14
N ILE A 131 -64.12 -28.67 -24.99
CA ILE A 131 -65.23 -29.55 -24.61
C ILE A 131 -66.52 -28.75 -24.41
N GLU A 132 -66.42 -27.53 -23.87
CA GLU A 132 -67.56 -26.66 -23.64
C GLU A 132 -68.12 -26.05 -24.95
N ILE A 133 -67.26 -25.50 -25.81
CA ILE A 133 -67.68 -24.71 -26.98
C ILE A 133 -68.02 -25.58 -28.20
N VAL A 134 -67.30 -26.69 -28.43
CA VAL A 134 -67.46 -27.50 -29.66
C VAL A 134 -68.86 -28.11 -29.82
N PRO A 135 -69.52 -28.64 -28.75
CA PRO A 135 -70.90 -29.12 -28.84
C PRO A 135 -71.90 -28.05 -29.29
N ASP A 136 -71.77 -26.82 -28.78
CA ASP A 136 -72.65 -25.70 -29.13
C ASP A 136 -72.48 -25.29 -30.60
N VAL A 137 -71.24 -25.22 -31.07
CA VAL A 137 -70.95 -24.89 -32.48
C VAL A 137 -71.44 -25.99 -33.43
N LEU A 138 -71.21 -27.27 -33.11
CA LEU A 138 -71.69 -28.39 -33.92
C LEU A 138 -73.21 -28.50 -33.93
N GLY A 139 -73.86 -28.21 -32.79
CA GLY A 139 -75.30 -28.13 -32.66
C GLY A 139 -75.91 -27.03 -33.54
N ALA A 140 -75.30 -25.84 -33.57
CA ALA A 140 -75.74 -24.74 -34.43
C ALA A 140 -75.60 -25.04 -35.93
N LEU A 141 -74.65 -25.90 -36.32
CA LEU A 141 -74.41 -26.33 -37.70
C LEU A 141 -75.25 -27.55 -38.13
N GLY A 142 -76.07 -28.11 -37.23
CA GLY A 142 -76.92 -29.27 -37.52
C GLY A 142 -76.16 -30.59 -37.70
N VAL A 143 -74.90 -30.66 -37.21
CA VAL A 143 -74.05 -31.85 -37.28
C VAL A 143 -74.23 -32.67 -36.00
N LYS A 144 -74.17 -34.01 -36.11
CA LYS A 144 -74.32 -34.91 -34.96
C LYS A 144 -73.16 -34.68 -33.97
N VAL A 145 -73.47 -34.26 -32.75
CA VAL A 145 -72.49 -33.98 -31.69
C VAL A 145 -71.84 -35.30 -31.25
N PRO A 146 -70.52 -35.46 -31.40
CA PRO A 146 -69.80 -36.62 -30.89
C PRO A 146 -69.66 -36.56 -29.36
N GLU A 147 -69.36 -37.68 -28.71
CA GLU A 147 -69.15 -37.71 -27.26
C GLU A 147 -67.96 -36.83 -26.84
N ALA A 148 -68.03 -36.28 -25.62
CA ALA A 148 -66.96 -35.48 -25.01
C ALA A 148 -65.59 -36.20 -25.02
N SER A 149 -65.59 -37.53 -24.90
CA SER A 149 -64.40 -38.38 -25.00
C SER A 149 -63.70 -38.30 -26.37
N ALA A 150 -64.47 -38.20 -27.45
CA ALA A 150 -63.95 -38.09 -28.82
C ALA A 150 -63.41 -36.68 -29.12
N ILE A 151 -64.05 -35.63 -28.57
CA ILE A 151 -63.58 -34.24 -28.69
C ILE A 151 -62.23 -34.08 -27.96
N LEU A 152 -62.11 -34.66 -26.76
CA LEU A 152 -60.84 -34.70 -26.00
C LEU A 152 -59.72 -35.38 -26.77
N ALA A 153 -59.99 -36.54 -27.37
CA ALA A 153 -59.00 -37.28 -28.15
C ALA A 153 -58.53 -36.49 -29.39
N ALA A 154 -59.44 -35.76 -30.06
CA ALA A 154 -59.11 -34.89 -31.19
C ALA A 154 -58.26 -33.67 -30.79
N VAL A 155 -58.57 -33.02 -29.66
CA VAL A 155 -57.79 -31.89 -29.15
C VAL A 155 -56.40 -32.33 -28.68
N GLN A 156 -56.27 -33.47 -28.00
CA GLN A 156 -54.99 -34.01 -27.57
C GLN A 156 -54.09 -34.41 -28.76
N SER A 157 -54.67 -35.00 -29.80
CA SER A 157 -53.92 -35.34 -31.02
C SER A 157 -53.47 -34.10 -31.80
N ALA A 158 -54.29 -33.05 -31.87
CA ALA A 158 -53.90 -31.76 -32.47
C ALA A 158 -52.79 -31.06 -31.67
N ASN A 159 -52.89 -31.06 -30.34
CA ASN A 159 -51.91 -30.45 -29.44
C ASN A 159 -50.53 -31.15 -29.52
N ASN A 160 -50.52 -32.48 -29.64
CA ASN A 160 -49.28 -33.26 -29.83
C ASN A 160 -48.62 -33.06 -31.20
N GLN A 161 -49.37 -32.64 -32.23
CA GLN A 161 -48.81 -32.28 -33.54
C GLN A 161 -48.22 -30.87 -33.54
N ALA A 162 -48.84 -29.92 -32.82
CA ALA A 162 -48.35 -28.55 -32.70
C ALA A 162 -47.04 -28.42 -31.89
N GLY A 163 -46.78 -29.35 -30.96
CA GLY A 163 -45.56 -29.35 -30.13
C GLY A 163 -44.29 -29.93 -30.78
N LYS A 164 -44.35 -30.43 -32.01
CA LYS A 164 -43.20 -31.03 -32.74
C LYS A 164 -42.54 -30.09 -33.77
N GLY A 165 -43.07 -28.88 -33.96
CA GLY A 165 -42.53 -27.87 -34.87
C GLY A 165 -41.61 -26.87 -34.19
#